data_AF-X0Z019-F1
#
_entry.id   AF-X0Z019-F1
#
_cell.length_a   1.000
_cell.length_b   1.000
_cell.length_c   1.000
_cell.angle_alpha   90.00
_cell.angle_beta   90.00
_cell.angle_gamma   90.00
#
_symmetry.space_group_name_H-M   'P 1'
#
loop_
_entity.id
_entity.type
_entity.pdbx_description
1 polymer ?
#
loop_
_entity_poly.entity_id
_entity_poly.type
_entity_poly.pdbx_seq_one_letter_code
_entity_poly.pdbx_strand_id
1 'polypeptide(L)'
;CCSADYASTSPNTHVCPVCLGMPGVLPVINRQAVEYTAMTALALNCTISGYTRFDRKSYPYPDLMKGYQISQYEDPIGLNGWLAIEVNGQARRVGITRVHLEEDTARLTHRSAPDKEAYSLVDVNRSGVPLMEVVGE
;
A
#
# COMPACT_ATOMS: atom_id res chain seq x y z
N CYS A 1 4.25 16.13 4.66
CA CYS A 1 4.28 14.66 4.56
C CYS A 1 5.71 14.18 4.78
N CYS A 2 5.90 12.94 5.25
CA CYS A 2 7.23 12.33 5.37
C CYS A 2 7.72 11.84 4.00
N SER A 3 9.04 11.75 3.83
CA SER A 3 9.63 11.14 2.64
C SER A 3 9.40 9.63 2.64
N ALA A 4 9.02 9.06 1.49
CA ALA A 4 8.92 7.62 1.28
C ALA A 4 10.27 6.95 0.97
N ASP A 5 11.36 7.71 0.89
CA ASP A 5 12.72 7.19 0.72
C ASP A 5 13.31 6.75 2.07
N TYR A 6 12.80 5.64 2.61
CA TYR A 6 13.12 5.20 3.97
C TYR A 6 14.06 3.97 4.03
N ALA A 7 14.25 3.25 2.92
CA ALA A 7 14.80 1.89 2.93
C ALA A 7 16.23 1.79 3.50
N SER A 8 17.05 2.83 3.35
CA SER A 8 18.44 2.91 3.80
C SER A 8 18.63 3.71 5.10
N THR A 9 17.54 4.05 5.79
CA THR A 9 17.54 4.97 6.93
C THR A 9 17.48 4.24 8.26
N SER A 10 17.82 4.95 9.34
CA SER A 10 17.67 4.40 10.69
C SER A 10 16.19 4.28 11.08
N PRO A 11 15.81 3.30 11.93
CA PRO A 11 14.41 3.10 12.33
C PRO A 11 13.75 4.36 12.90
N ASN A 12 12.47 4.55 12.59
CA ASN A 12 11.64 5.64 13.11
C ASN A 12 12.18 7.07 12.87
N THR A 13 12.87 7.31 11.76
CA THR A 13 13.35 8.65 11.35
C THR A 13 12.48 9.32 10.29
N HIS A 14 11.68 8.54 9.55
CA HIS A 14 10.75 8.99 8.50
C HIS A 14 9.30 8.94 9.00
N VAL A 15 9.02 9.61 10.11
CA VAL A 15 7.73 9.52 10.81
C VAL A 15 7.15 10.90 11.13
N CYS A 16 5.82 10.97 11.22
CA CYS A 16 5.08 12.13 11.71
C CYS A 16 3.86 11.65 12.51
N PRO A 17 3.11 12.55 13.18
CA PRO A 17 1.92 12.16 13.94
C PRO A 17 0.90 11.33 13.14
N VAL A 18 0.76 11.60 11.83
CA VAL A 18 -0.15 10.84 10.95
C VAL A 18 0.34 9.41 10.73
N CYS A 19 1.63 9.23 10.43
CA CYS A 19 2.25 7.90 10.27
C CYS A 19 2.16 7.09 11.57
N LEU A 20 2.33 7.76 12.71
CA LEU A 20 2.25 7.15 14.04
C LEU A 20 0.80 6.90 14.51
N GLY A 21 -0.22 7.30 13.74
CA GLY A 21 -1.62 7.13 14.13
C GLY A 21 -1.99 7.86 15.42
N MET A 22 -1.35 8.99 15.72
CA MET A 22 -1.59 9.74 16.96
C MET A 22 -3.05 10.22 17.07
N PRO A 23 -3.60 10.34 18.29
CA PRO A 23 -4.95 10.87 18.47
C PRO A 23 -5.13 12.26 17.84
N GLY A 24 -6.23 12.43 17.10
CA GLY A 24 -6.61 13.72 16.49
C GLY A 24 -6.01 14.00 15.11
N VAL A 25 -5.19 13.11 14.55
CA VAL A 25 -4.63 13.28 13.20
C VAL A 25 -5.64 12.89 12.11
N LEU A 26 -5.51 13.49 10.93
CA LEU A 26 -6.31 13.16 9.74
C LEU A 26 -5.38 12.93 8.54
N PRO A 27 -5.69 11.95 7.67
CA PRO A 27 -4.93 11.71 6.45
C PRO A 27 -5.23 12.77 5.39
N VAL A 28 -4.24 13.09 4.57
CA VAL A 28 -4.39 13.91 3.36
C VAL A 28 -3.80 13.12 2.19
N ILE A 29 -4.60 12.93 1.13
CA ILE A 29 -4.20 12.11 -0.02
C ILE A 29 -3.03 12.74 -0.78
N ASN A 30 -2.06 11.91 -1.19
CA ASN A 30 -0.97 12.32 -2.05
C ASN A 30 -1.42 12.30 -3.53
N ARG A 31 -1.46 13.48 -4.17
CA ARG A 31 -1.84 13.63 -5.59
C ARG A 31 -0.98 12.77 -6.52
N GLN A 32 0.33 12.71 -6.30
CA GLN A 32 1.26 11.96 -7.15
C GLN A 32 1.02 10.45 -7.06
N ALA A 33 0.63 9.95 -5.88
CA ALA A 33 0.27 8.55 -5.73
C ALA A 33 -0.97 8.19 -6.57
N VAL A 34 -2.00 9.04 -6.54
CA VAL A 34 -3.21 8.87 -7.37
C VAL A 34 -2.87 8.91 -8.86
N GLU A 35 -2.04 9.86 -9.29
CA GLU A 35 -1.60 9.99 -10.68
C GLU A 35 -0.86 8.72 -11.14
N TYR A 36 0.08 8.21 -10.33
CA TYR A 36 0.82 7.00 -10.67
C TYR A 36 -0.06 5.75 -10.70
N THR A 37 -1.01 5.61 -9.77
CA THR A 37 -1.96 4.50 -9.80
C THR A 37 -2.85 4.55 -11.05
N ALA A 38 -3.34 5.74 -11.43
CA ALA A 38 -4.12 5.90 -12.65
C ALA A 38 -3.27 5.62 -13.92
N MET A 39 -2.02 6.07 -13.95
CA MET A 39 -1.08 5.78 -15.04
C MET A 39 -0.83 4.27 -15.18
N THR A 40 -0.62 3.55 -14.08
CA THR A 40 -0.45 2.10 -14.12
C THR A 40 -1.73 1.40 -14.57
N ALA A 41 -2.90 1.83 -14.08
CA ALA A 41 -4.17 1.28 -14.54
C ALA A 41 -4.36 1.47 -16.06
N LEU A 42 -4.04 2.64 -16.61
CA LEU A 42 -4.05 2.88 -18.06
C LEU A 42 -3.07 1.98 -18.81
N ALA A 43 -1.85 1.82 -18.29
CA ALA A 43 -0.82 0.96 -18.88
C ALA A 43 -1.23 -0.53 -18.88
N LEU A 44 -2.03 -0.93 -17.88
CA LEU A 44 -2.63 -2.26 -17.77
C LEU A 44 -3.98 -2.37 -18.50
N ASN A 45 -4.29 -1.42 -19.40
CA ASN A 45 -5.52 -1.40 -20.20
C ASN A 45 -6.82 -1.44 -19.37
N CYS A 46 -6.78 -1.00 -18.10
CA CYS A 46 -7.96 -0.90 -17.26
C CYS A 46 -8.87 0.25 -17.71
N THR A 47 -10.16 0.11 -17.42
CA THR A 47 -11.09 1.24 -17.42
C THR A 47 -10.87 2.05 -16.14
N ILE A 48 -10.67 3.36 -16.29
CA ILE A 48 -10.50 4.28 -15.16
C ILE A 48 -11.88 4.66 -14.61
N SER A 49 -12.05 4.53 -13.31
CA SER A 49 -13.30 4.87 -12.62
C SER A 49 -13.52 6.39 -12.62
N GLY A 50 -14.71 6.85 -13.02
CA GLY A 50 -15.10 8.27 -12.95
C GLY A 50 -15.39 8.76 -11.52
N TYR A 51 -15.58 7.81 -10.59
CA TYR A 51 -15.71 8.04 -9.16
C TYR A 51 -14.88 6.99 -8.43
N THR A 52 -14.18 7.41 -7.37
CA THR A 52 -13.39 6.51 -6.54
C THR A 52 -13.45 6.99 -5.09
N ARG A 53 -13.38 6.05 -4.15
CA ARG A 53 -13.38 6.36 -2.71
C ARG A 53 -12.31 5.57 -1.98
N PHE A 54 -11.99 6.04 -0.78
CA PHE A 54 -11.14 5.31 0.16
C PHE A 54 -12.00 4.71 1.26
N ASP A 55 -11.66 3.49 1.64
CA ASP A 55 -12.32 2.70 2.67
C ASP A 55 -11.31 2.36 3.79
N ARG A 56 -11.83 1.95 4.95
CA ARG A 56 -11.01 1.52 6.08
C ARG A 56 -11.07 0.00 6.20
N LYS A 57 -9.94 -0.66 5.99
CA LYS A 57 -9.76 -2.09 6.26
C LYS A 57 -9.27 -2.25 7.70
N SER A 58 -10.18 -2.55 8.61
CA SER A 58 -9.91 -2.61 10.05
C SER A 58 -9.43 -4.00 10.47
N TYR A 59 -8.20 -4.11 10.95
CA TYR A 59 -7.64 -5.33 11.55
C TYR A 59 -6.56 -4.97 12.57
N PRO A 60 -6.59 -5.53 13.80
CA PRO A 60 -5.59 -5.20 14.79
C PRO A 60 -4.28 -5.96 14.50
N TYR A 61 -3.19 -5.22 14.29
CA TYR A 61 -1.84 -5.79 14.25
C TYR A 61 -0.80 -4.74 14.71
N PRO A 62 0.32 -5.14 15.37
CA PRO A 62 1.25 -4.17 15.94
C PRO A 62 1.97 -3.26 14.94
N ASP A 63 2.00 -3.61 13.65
CA ASP A 63 2.58 -2.78 12.59
C ASP A 63 1.57 -1.78 11.97
N LEU A 64 0.28 -1.90 12.33
CA LEU A 64 -0.79 -1.07 11.80
C LEU A 64 -1.14 0.03 12.79
N MET A 65 -0.37 1.12 12.73
CA MET A 65 -0.40 2.23 13.70
C MET A 65 -1.80 2.82 13.96
N LYS A 66 -2.67 2.86 12.95
CA LYS A 66 -4.01 3.45 13.04
C LYS A 66 -5.09 2.45 13.50
N GLY A 67 -4.79 1.16 13.59
CA GLY A 67 -5.77 0.09 13.80
C GLY A 67 -6.68 -0.19 12.59
N TYR A 68 -6.48 0.54 11.49
CA TYR A 68 -7.07 0.28 10.18
C TYR A 68 -6.11 0.76 9.08
N GLN A 69 -6.17 0.10 7.93
CA GLN A 69 -5.45 0.48 6.72
C GLN A 69 -6.41 1.26 5.81
N ILE A 70 -5.98 2.42 5.33
CA ILE A 70 -6.67 3.14 4.25
C ILE A 70 -6.41 2.38 2.95
N SER A 71 -7.46 1.87 2.33
CA SER A 71 -7.41 1.14 1.06
C SER A 71 -8.64 1.53 0.22
N GLN A 72 -8.97 0.78 -0.82
CA GLN A 72 -10.20 0.95 -1.60
C GLN A 72 -10.87 -0.40 -1.73
N TYR A 73 -12.15 -0.51 -1.41
CA TYR A 73 -12.87 -1.78 -1.48
C TYR A 73 -13.81 -1.81 -2.70
N GLU A 74 -14.86 -0.98 -2.70
CA GLU A 74 -15.90 -1.04 -3.73
C GLU A 74 -15.51 -0.28 -5.01
N ASP A 75 -14.89 0.90 -4.86
CA ASP A 75 -14.67 1.85 -5.95
C ASP A 75 -13.17 2.07 -6.24
N PRO A 76 -12.42 1.07 -6.77
CA PRO A 76 -11.00 1.20 -7.07
C PRO A 76 -10.73 2.13 -8.26
N ILE A 77 -9.47 2.57 -8.42
CA ILE A 77 -9.06 3.50 -9.48
C ILE A 77 -9.17 2.87 -10.88
N GLY A 78 -8.80 1.60 -11.04
CA GLY A 78 -8.83 0.89 -12.31
C GLY A 78 -9.53 -0.47 -12.21
N LEU A 79 -10.30 -0.83 -13.24
CA LEU A 79 -11.06 -2.08 -13.33
C LEU A 79 -10.89 -2.76 -14.70
N ASN A 80 -11.02 -4.09 -14.73
CA ASN A 80 -11.19 -4.89 -15.94
C ASN A 80 -10.12 -4.62 -17.03
N GLY A 81 -8.85 -4.67 -16.62
CA GLY A 81 -7.71 -4.52 -17.52
C GLY A 81 -7.16 -5.87 -18.00
N TRP A 82 -6.02 -5.80 -18.68
CA TRP A 82 -5.26 -6.98 -19.10
C TRP A 82 -3.80 -6.63 -19.39
N LEU A 83 -2.92 -7.61 -19.20
CA LEU A 83 -1.51 -7.55 -19.55
C LEU A 83 -1.18 -8.58 -20.63
N ALA A 84 -0.53 -8.16 -21.71
CA ALA A 84 0.02 -9.09 -22.69
C ALA A 84 1.35 -9.66 -22.18
N ILE A 85 1.47 -10.98 -22.21
CA ILE A 85 2.70 -11.72 -21.91
C ILE A 85 3.02 -12.66 -23.06
N GLU A 86 4.28 -13.04 -23.19
CA GLU A 86 4.71 -14.05 -24.14
C GLU A 86 4.94 -15.38 -23.42
N VAL A 87 4.32 -16.45 -23.92
CA VAL A 87 4.50 -17.82 -23.41
C VAL A 87 4.81 -18.71 -24.60
N ASN A 88 6.03 -19.26 -24.64
CA ASN A 88 6.51 -20.13 -25.72
C ASN A 88 6.35 -19.50 -27.13
N GLY A 89 6.71 -18.23 -27.29
CA GLY A 89 6.59 -17.53 -28.57
C GLY A 89 5.18 -17.09 -28.96
N GLN A 90 4.18 -17.30 -28.08
CA GLN A 90 2.79 -16.90 -28.31
C GLN A 90 2.38 -15.79 -27.34
N ALA A 91 1.79 -14.72 -27.88
CA ALA A 91 1.18 -13.68 -27.07
C ALA A 91 -0.09 -14.20 -26.38
N ARG A 92 -0.17 -14.04 -25.06
CA ARG A 92 -1.34 -14.35 -24.23
C ARG A 92 -1.73 -13.11 -23.44
N ARG A 93 -3.02 -12.97 -23.15
CA ARG A 93 -3.53 -11.93 -22.26
C ARG A 93 -3.84 -12.52 -20.90
N VAL A 94 -3.35 -11.89 -19.84
CA VAL A 94 -3.70 -12.17 -18.46
C VAL A 94 -4.64 -11.05 -18.00
N GLY A 95 -5.80 -11.42 -17.47
CA GLY A 95 -6.78 -10.45 -16.98
C GLY A 95 -6.30 -9.75 -15.72
N ILE A 96 -6.66 -8.48 -15.59
CA ILE A 96 -6.45 -7.66 -14.39
C ILE A 96 -7.83 -7.27 -13.88
N THR A 97 -8.24 -7.85 -12.75
CA THR A 97 -9.52 -7.56 -12.11
C THR A 97 -9.59 -6.10 -11.67
N ARG A 98 -8.55 -5.61 -10.99
CA ARG A 98 -8.54 -4.27 -10.38
C ARG A 98 -7.14 -3.74 -10.09
N VAL A 99 -7.04 -2.41 -10.04
CA VAL A 99 -5.88 -1.65 -9.59
C VAL A 99 -6.37 -0.62 -8.58
N HIS A 100 -5.83 -0.65 -7.37
CA HIS A 100 -6.24 0.25 -6.30
C HIS A 100 -5.07 0.76 -5.47
N LEU A 101 -5.30 1.90 -4.80
CA LEU A 101 -4.33 2.59 -3.97
C LEU A 101 -4.62 2.37 -2.49
N GLU A 102 -3.59 1.96 -1.76
CA GLU A 102 -3.62 1.80 -0.32
C GLU A 102 -2.36 2.36 0.33
N GLU A 103 -2.28 2.26 1.64
CA GLU A 103 -1.10 2.60 2.42
C GLU A 103 -0.40 1.36 2.97
N ASP A 104 0.92 1.36 3.02
CA ASP A 104 1.70 0.27 3.60
C ASP A 104 1.75 0.35 5.14
N THR A 105 2.02 -0.78 5.78
CA THR A 105 2.17 -0.91 7.24
C THR A 105 3.60 -0.62 7.68
N ALA A 106 3.82 -0.47 8.99
CA ALA A 106 5.17 -0.44 9.54
C ALA A 106 5.91 -1.77 9.25
N ARG A 107 7.24 -1.78 9.42
CA ARG A 107 8.03 -2.99 9.37
C ARG A 107 8.07 -3.63 10.75
N LEU A 108 7.86 -4.94 10.81
CA LEU A 108 7.96 -5.73 12.03
C LEU A 108 9.13 -6.70 11.94
N THR A 109 10.00 -6.73 12.95
CA THR A 109 11.16 -7.62 13.01
C THR A 109 11.13 -8.43 14.30
N HIS A 110 10.91 -9.74 14.18
CA HIS A 110 10.93 -10.65 15.32
C HIS A 110 12.38 -10.96 15.73
N ARG A 111 12.64 -10.90 17.03
CA ARG A 111 13.92 -11.26 17.64
C ARG A 111 13.68 -12.38 18.62
N SER A 112 14.44 -13.46 18.46
CA SER A 112 14.49 -14.57 19.39
C SER A 112 15.96 -14.97 19.55
N ALA A 113 16.37 -15.25 20.79
CA ALA A 113 17.68 -15.79 21.13
C ALA A 113 17.49 -16.88 22.19
N PRO A 114 18.33 -17.94 22.22
CA PRO A 114 18.12 -19.11 23.07
C PRO A 114 17.87 -18.80 24.55
N ASP A 115 18.55 -17.77 25.08
CA ASP A 115 18.52 -17.41 26.50
C ASP A 115 17.84 -16.06 26.77
N LYS A 116 17.00 -15.57 25.86
CA LYS A 116 16.26 -14.30 26.01
C LYS A 116 14.80 -14.48 25.66
N GLU A 117 13.94 -13.70 26.31
CA GLU A 117 12.54 -13.59 25.93
C GLU A 117 12.43 -13.10 24.47
N ALA A 118 11.52 -13.71 23.72
CA ALA A 118 11.23 -13.29 22.36
C ALA A 118 10.49 -11.95 22.37
N TYR A 119 10.88 -11.04 21.48
CA TYR A 119 10.22 -9.74 21.31
C TYR A 119 10.19 -9.36 19.84
N SER A 120 9.38 -8.36 19.52
CA SER A 120 9.29 -7.81 18.17
C SER A 120 9.64 -6.33 18.20
N LEU A 121 10.38 -5.89 17.18
CA LEU A 121 10.72 -4.49 16.96
C LEU A 121 9.81 -3.94 15.84
N VAL A 122 9.31 -2.73 16.04
CA VAL A 122 8.49 -2.01 15.06
C VAL A 122 9.27 -0.81 14.54
N ASP A 123 9.39 -0.72 13.23
CA ASP A 123 9.95 0.42 12.51
C ASP A 123 8.85 1.06 11.64
N VAL A 124 8.42 2.25 12.04
CA VAL A 124 7.26 2.97 11.49
C VAL A 124 7.62 3.77 10.23
N ASN A 125 8.89 3.78 9.82
CA ASN A 125 9.38 4.45 8.61
C ASN A 125 8.54 4.16 7.34
N ARG A 126 8.02 2.94 7.22
CA ARG A 126 7.22 2.49 6.08
C ARG A 126 5.72 2.80 6.20
N SER A 127 5.24 3.13 7.40
CA SER A 127 3.81 3.31 7.64
C SER A 127 3.27 4.53 6.89
N GLY A 128 2.22 4.33 6.09
CA GLY A 128 1.62 5.39 5.29
C GLY A 128 2.27 5.60 3.92
N VAL A 129 3.28 4.80 3.56
CA VAL A 129 3.87 4.84 2.21
C VAL A 129 2.82 4.41 1.18
N PRO A 130 2.67 5.11 0.05
CA PRO A 130 1.72 4.72 -0.98
C PRO A 130 2.04 3.33 -1.54
N LEU A 131 1.03 2.45 -1.55
CA LEU A 131 1.11 1.11 -2.11
C LEU A 131 0.00 0.92 -3.12
N MET A 132 0.32 0.35 -4.27
CA MET A 132 -0.66 0.03 -5.30
C MET A 132 -0.80 -1.48 -5.39
N GLU A 133 -2.03 -1.97 -5.22
CA GLU A 133 -2.34 -3.39 -5.34
C GLU A 133 -3.01 -3.66 -6.70
N VAL A 134 -2.39 -4.54 -7.48
CA VAL A 134 -2.85 -5.03 -8.78
C VAL A 134 -3.29 -6.48 -8.61
N VAL A 135 -4.57 -6.76 -8.86
CA VAL A 135 -5.16 -8.10 -8.69
C VAL A 135 -5.47 -8.68 -10.06
N GLY A 136 -4.91 -9.86 -10.35
CA GLY A 136 -5.19 -10.62 -11.57
C GLY A 136 -6.54 -11.34 -11.53
N GLU A 137 -6.89 -11.99 -12.63
CA GLU A 137 -7.96 -13.01 -12.70
C GLU A 137 -7.48 -14.39 -12.25
#